data_AF-A0AAP9KUT0-F1
#
_entry.id   AF-A0AAP9KUT0-F1
#
_cell.length_a   1.000
_cell.length_b   1.000
_cell.length_c   1.000
_cell.angle_alpha   90.00
_cell.angle_beta   90.00
_cell.angle_gamma   90.00
#
_symmetry.space_group_name_H-M   'P 1'
#
loop_
_entity.id
_entity.type
_entity.pdbx_description
1 polymer ?
#
loop_
_entity_poly.entity_id
_entity_poly.type
_entity_poly.pdbx_seq_one_letter_code
_entity_poly.pdbx_strand_id
1 'polypeptide(L)'
;MSIKIVVLKFDAYEGELVPFDPFSTDPLPVEYFQVRLFVRAPYYSETFDDQTLLVRRYMRRFKEIKNRFIKKIAPEMEDLGKDIEENLQRIKSTVTTLREMLENELVIPDQIEIGSIELVGEWPIFEPAKESQMKLELNKQDLKDIQALRETNDRKNLNN
;
A
#
# COMPACT_ATOMS: atom_id res chain seq x y z
N MET A 1 10.29 -29.22 -6.21
CA MET A 1 9.93 -28.25 -5.15
C MET A 1 8.93 -27.26 -5.72
N SER A 2 7.83 -26.99 -5.03
CA SER A 2 6.80 -26.05 -5.48
C SER A 2 7.24 -24.59 -5.32
N ILE A 3 6.80 -23.74 -6.24
CA ILE A 3 6.97 -22.28 -6.21
C ILE A 3 5.58 -21.66 -6.02
N LYS A 4 5.50 -20.61 -5.21
CA LYS A 4 4.28 -19.83 -4.98
C LYS A 4 4.58 -18.33 -5.10
N ILE A 5 3.53 -17.55 -5.28
CA ILE A 5 3.61 -16.09 -5.23
C ILE A 5 3.27 -15.65 -3.81
N VAL A 6 4.15 -14.89 -3.18
CA VAL A 6 3.84 -14.17 -1.94
C VAL A 6 3.67 -12.70 -2.27
N VAL A 7 2.56 -12.11 -1.82
CA VAL A 7 2.26 -10.69 -2.02
C VAL A 7 2.41 -9.96 -0.69
N LEU A 8 3.21 -8.91 -0.67
CA LEU A 8 3.46 -8.07 0.50
C LEU A 8 3.00 -6.64 0.18
N LYS A 9 2.10 -6.09 1.00
CA LYS A 9 1.56 -4.74 0.84
C LYS A 9 1.91 -3.87 2.03
N PHE A 10 2.24 -2.61 1.80
CA PHE A 10 2.39 -1.63 2.88
C PHE A 10 2.13 -0.20 2.40
N ASP A 11 1.55 0.58 3.29
CA ASP A 11 1.27 2.01 3.13
C ASP A 11 2.55 2.79 2.73
N ALA A 12 2.41 3.72 1.79
CA ALA A 12 3.53 4.46 1.22
C ALA A 12 4.09 5.56 2.15
N TYR A 13 3.32 6.01 3.14
CA TYR A 13 3.64 7.10 4.05
C TYR A 13 4.00 6.60 5.45
N GLU A 14 3.13 5.81 6.06
CA GLU A 14 3.28 5.31 7.42
C GLU A 14 3.96 3.93 7.45
N GLY A 15 3.91 3.21 6.32
CA GLY A 15 4.45 1.87 6.23
C GLY A 15 3.60 0.81 6.90
N GLU A 16 2.39 1.10 7.36
CA GLU A 16 1.51 0.09 7.94
C GLU A 16 1.20 -1.03 6.94
N LEU A 17 1.05 -2.27 7.42
CA LEU A 17 0.68 -3.37 6.53
C LEU A 17 -0.80 -3.25 6.20
N VAL A 18 -1.11 -3.12 4.91
CA VAL A 18 -2.49 -2.99 4.44
C VAL A 18 -3.12 -4.39 4.34
N PRO A 19 -4.28 -4.65 4.99
CA PRO A 19 -4.97 -5.93 4.87
C PRO A 19 -5.37 -6.21 3.41
N PHE A 20 -5.32 -7.49 3.01
CA PHE A 20 -5.75 -7.94 1.68
C PHE A 20 -7.27 -8.18 1.71
N ASP A 21 -8.03 -7.31 1.05
CA ASP A 21 -9.42 -7.58 0.68
C ASP A 21 -9.56 -7.51 -0.86
N PRO A 22 -9.70 -8.67 -1.56
CA PRO A 22 -9.88 -8.70 -3.00
C PRO A 22 -11.29 -8.30 -3.46
N PHE A 23 -12.23 -8.10 -2.54
CA PHE A 23 -13.62 -7.76 -2.81
C PHE A 23 -14.01 -6.35 -2.32
N SER A 24 -13.10 -5.65 -1.64
CA SER A 24 -13.31 -4.25 -1.24
C SER A 24 -13.44 -3.37 -2.48
N THR A 25 -14.63 -2.80 -2.68
CA THR A 25 -14.87 -1.69 -3.61
C THR A 25 -14.58 -0.33 -2.98
N ASP A 26 -14.35 -0.31 -1.66
CA ASP A 26 -13.88 0.91 -1.01
C ASP A 26 -12.48 1.19 -1.55
N PRO A 27 -12.20 2.40 -2.08
CA PRO A 27 -10.84 2.78 -2.39
C PRO A 27 -10.05 2.52 -1.11
N LEU A 28 -9.03 1.66 -1.19
CA LEU A 28 -8.11 1.52 -0.08
C LEU A 28 -7.66 2.95 0.25
N PRO A 29 -7.84 3.41 1.51
CA PRO A 29 -7.85 4.85 1.82
C PRO A 29 -6.49 5.52 1.67
N VAL A 30 -5.48 4.78 1.22
CA VAL A 30 -4.06 5.14 1.24
C VAL A 30 -3.33 4.49 0.07
N GLU A 31 -2.37 5.23 -0.47
CA GLU A 31 -1.42 4.79 -1.47
C GLU A 31 -0.47 3.77 -0.86
N TYR A 32 -0.20 2.67 -1.58
CA TYR A 32 0.63 1.59 -1.05
C TYR A 32 1.57 0.99 -2.10
N PHE A 33 2.66 0.41 -1.58
CA PHE A 33 3.56 -0.44 -2.35
C PHE A 33 3.09 -1.90 -2.24
N GLN A 34 3.03 -2.59 -3.39
CA GLN A 34 2.80 -4.02 -3.47
C GLN A 34 4.01 -4.72 -4.07
N VAL A 35 4.63 -5.61 -3.30
CA VAL A 35 5.76 -6.43 -3.72
C VAL A 35 5.29 -7.86 -3.97
N ARG A 36 5.46 -8.35 -5.20
CA ARG A 36 5.26 -9.77 -5.53
C ARG A 36 6.59 -10.49 -5.52
N LEU A 37 6.65 -11.58 -4.76
CA LEU A 37 7.81 -12.45 -4.67
C LEU A 37 7.49 -13.83 -5.24
N PHE A 38 8.40 -14.38 -6.04
CA PHE A 38 8.41 -15.79 -6.37
C PHE A 38 9.20 -16.54 -5.29
N VAL A 39 8.54 -17.44 -4.59
CA VAL A 39 9.08 -18.08 -3.38
C VAL A 39 8.99 -19.59 -3.49
N ARG A 40 10.13 -20.26 -3.36
CA ARG A 40 10.23 -21.72 -3.32
C ARG A 40 10.07 -22.23 -1.90
N ALA A 41 9.53 -23.44 -1.73
CA ALA A 41 9.57 -24.11 -0.43
C ALA A 41 11.04 -24.32 0.01
N PRO A 42 11.41 -24.12 1.29
CA PRO A 42 10.55 -23.95 2.46
C PRO A 42 10.35 -22.48 2.90
N TYR A 43 10.53 -21.51 2.02
CA TYR A 43 10.56 -20.08 2.38
C TYR A 43 9.17 -19.41 2.50
N TYR A 44 8.11 -20.14 2.20
CA TYR A 44 6.73 -19.72 2.42
C TYR A 44 5.94 -20.71 3.29
N SER A 45 4.84 -20.24 3.85
CA SER A 45 3.81 -21.02 4.53
C SER A 45 2.43 -20.61 4.02
N GLU A 46 1.49 -21.55 4.04
CA GLU A 46 0.08 -21.29 3.75
C GLU A 46 -0.69 -21.18 5.08
N THR A 47 -1.59 -20.20 5.19
CA THR A 47 -2.50 -20.08 6.34
C THR A 47 -3.75 -20.95 6.14
N PHE A 48 -4.60 -21.06 7.17
CA PHE A 48 -5.88 -21.76 7.07
C PHE A 48 -6.83 -21.15 6.04
N ASP A 49 -6.66 -19.86 5.70
CA ASP A 49 -7.46 -19.13 4.71
C ASP A 49 -6.81 -19.14 3.30
N ASP A 50 -5.96 -20.14 3.02
CA ASP A 50 -5.21 -20.30 1.76
C ASP A 50 -4.30 -19.12 1.37
N GLN A 51 -3.94 -18.25 2.32
CA GLN A 51 -3.00 -17.16 2.07
C GLN A 51 -1.56 -17.66 2.10
N THR A 52 -0.80 -17.38 1.04
CA THR A 52 0.63 -17.69 0.98
C THR A 52 1.44 -16.52 1.56
N LEU A 53 2.20 -16.78 2.62
CA LEU A 53 3.03 -15.80 3.33
C LEU A 53 4.48 -16.26 3.38
N LEU A 54 5.42 -15.31 3.50
CA LEU A 54 6.80 -15.65 3.86
C LEU A 54 6.84 -16.29 5.25
N VAL A 55 7.72 -17.28 5.44
CA VAL A 55 7.95 -17.82 6.78
C VAL A 55 8.46 -16.74 7.73
N ARG A 56 8.18 -16.91 9.03
CA ARG A 56 8.31 -15.88 10.07
C ARG A 56 9.64 -15.09 10.04
N ARG A 57 10.76 -15.76 9.82
CA ARG A 57 12.09 -15.13 9.75
C ARG A 57 12.16 -14.08 8.63
N TYR A 58 11.70 -14.42 7.42
CA TYR A 58 11.76 -13.55 6.26
C TYR A 58 10.69 -12.46 6.30
N MET A 59 9.51 -12.77 6.87
CA MET A 59 8.51 -11.75 7.16
C MET A 59 9.02 -10.68 8.13
N ARG A 60 9.76 -11.07 9.18
CA ARG A 60 10.41 -10.11 10.09
C ARG A 60 11.45 -9.25 9.37
N ARG A 61 12.30 -9.88 8.55
CA ARG A 61 13.30 -9.15 7.77
C ARG A 61 12.66 -8.15 6.80
N PHE A 62 11.58 -8.54 6.12
CA PHE A 62 10.81 -7.62 5.29
C PHE A 62 10.26 -6.43 6.09
N LYS A 63 9.69 -6.67 7.28
CA LYS A 63 9.20 -5.57 8.14
C LYS A 63 10.32 -4.60 8.53
N GLU A 64 11.53 -5.09 8.80
CA GLU A 64 12.70 -4.24 9.09
C GLU A 64 13.13 -3.42 7.87
N ILE A 65 13.23 -4.04 6.70
CA ILE A 65 13.54 -3.38 5.42
C ILE A 65 12.53 -2.27 5.16
N LYS A 66 11.24 -2.60 5.22
CA LYS A 66 10.11 -1.68 5.06
C LYS A 66 10.21 -0.47 6.00
N ASN A 67 10.42 -0.71 7.29
CA ASN A 67 10.52 0.38 8.26
C ASN A 67 11.71 1.32 7.99
N ARG A 68 12.84 0.78 7.52
CA ARG A 68 13.99 1.61 7.11
C ARG A 68 13.73 2.36 5.81
N PHE A 69 13.08 1.70 4.85
CA PHE A 69 12.70 2.29 3.57
C PHE A 69 11.79 3.49 3.79
N ILE A 70 10.69 3.34 4.53
CA ILE A 70 9.73 4.41 4.83
C ILE A 70 10.42 5.59 5.52
N LYS A 71 11.26 5.33 6.53
CA LYS A 71 12.04 6.39 7.19
C LYS A 71 12.97 7.15 6.23
N LYS A 72 13.46 6.49 5.18
CA LYS A 72 14.34 7.11 4.19
C LYS A 72 13.55 7.98 3.20
N ILE A 73 12.35 7.54 2.80
CA ILE A 73 11.58 8.22 1.76
C ILE A 73 10.53 9.21 2.30
N ALA A 74 10.14 9.12 3.57
CA ALA A 74 9.12 10.00 4.16
C ALA A 74 9.39 11.51 3.90
N PRO A 75 10.63 12.03 4.06
CA PRO A 75 10.91 13.43 3.75
C PRO A 75 10.67 13.81 2.28
N GLU A 76 10.85 12.86 1.35
CA GLU A 76 10.64 13.08 -0.09
C GLU A 76 9.16 12.98 -0.49
N MET A 77 8.37 12.23 0.30
CA MET A 77 6.93 12.02 0.07
C MET A 77 6.04 13.08 0.73
N GLU A 78 6.51 13.77 1.78
CA GLU A 78 5.75 14.84 2.47
C GLU A 78 5.65 16.14 1.65
N ASP A 79 6.58 16.41 0.72
CA ASP A 79 6.60 17.61 -0.13
C ASP A 79 6.75 17.24 -1.61
N LEU A 80 5.75 16.55 -2.13
CA LEU A 80 5.62 16.31 -3.57
C LEU A 80 5.22 17.65 -4.21
N GLY A 81 6.19 18.29 -4.87
CA GLY A 81 6.00 19.57 -5.54
C GLY A 81 4.96 19.49 -6.66
N LYS A 82 4.76 20.59 -7.39
CA LYS A 82 3.75 20.64 -8.49
C LYS A 82 4.26 20.15 -9.84
N ASP A 83 5.56 19.87 -9.95
CA ASP A 83 6.17 19.42 -11.21
C ASP A 83 6.03 17.90 -11.37
N ILE A 84 5.26 17.49 -12.37
CA ILE A 84 4.98 16.08 -12.66
C ILE A 84 6.26 15.33 -13.04
N GLU A 85 7.16 15.94 -13.84
CA GLU A 85 8.38 15.27 -14.28
C GLU A 85 9.32 15.05 -13.10
N GLU A 86 9.47 16.05 -12.23
CA GLU A 86 10.27 15.91 -11.01
C GLU A 86 9.72 14.81 -10.10
N ASN A 87 8.40 14.77 -9.90
CA ASN A 87 7.74 13.75 -9.09
C ASN A 87 7.87 12.34 -9.69
N LEU A 88 7.83 12.20 -11.02
CA LEU A 88 8.09 10.93 -11.69
C LEU A 88 9.52 10.43 -11.45
N GLN A 89 10.52 11.32 -11.48
CA GLN A 89 11.90 10.96 -11.13
C GLN A 89 12.03 10.54 -9.66
N ARG A 90 11.33 11.24 -8.75
CA ARG A 90 11.29 10.86 -7.31
C ARG A 90 10.66 9.49 -7.09
N ILE A 91 9.55 9.18 -7.76
CA ILE A 91 8.94 7.85 -7.72
C ILE A 91 9.90 6.79 -8.25
N LYS A 92 10.53 7.04 -9.40
CA LYS A 92 11.51 6.12 -9.98
C LYS A 92 12.66 5.84 -9.00
N SER A 93 13.20 6.88 -8.35
CA SER A 93 14.24 6.76 -7.31
C SER A 93 13.75 5.95 -6.11
N THR A 94 12.52 6.21 -5.66
CA THR A 94 11.87 5.52 -4.54
C THR A 94 11.73 4.02 -4.81
N VAL A 95 11.17 3.66 -5.97
CA VAL A 95 10.98 2.26 -6.37
C VAL A 95 12.33 1.57 -6.56
N THR A 96 13.32 2.27 -7.12
CA THR A 96 14.68 1.75 -7.29
C THR A 96 15.32 1.46 -5.93
N THR A 97 15.18 2.37 -4.96
CA THR A 97 15.69 2.19 -3.60
C THR A 97 15.03 0.99 -2.92
N LEU A 98 13.70 0.84 -3.01
CA LEU A 98 13.01 -0.31 -2.44
C LEU A 98 13.51 -1.63 -3.06
N ARG A 99 13.64 -1.66 -4.39
CA ARG A 99 14.17 -2.82 -5.13
C ARG A 99 15.56 -3.20 -4.64
N GLU A 100 16.48 -2.25 -4.57
CA GLU A 100 17.86 -2.50 -4.11
C GLU A 100 17.92 -3.02 -2.68
N MET A 101 17.10 -2.46 -1.77
CA MET A 101 17.03 -2.94 -0.39
C MET A 101 16.50 -4.38 -0.32
N LEU A 102 15.49 -4.72 -1.13
CA LEU A 102 14.96 -6.08 -1.21
C LEU A 102 15.94 -7.06 -1.86
N GLU A 103 16.61 -6.65 -2.95
CA GLU A 103 17.62 -7.47 -3.63
C GLU A 103 18.82 -7.79 -2.74
N ASN A 104 19.27 -6.83 -1.94
CA ASN A 104 20.43 -7.01 -1.06
C ASN A 104 20.09 -7.78 0.22
N GLU A 105 18.86 -7.68 0.71
CA GLU A 105 18.52 -8.15 2.05
C GLU A 105 17.43 -9.23 2.09
N LEU A 106 16.52 -9.31 1.13
CA LEU A 106 15.45 -10.30 1.17
C LEU A 106 15.63 -11.42 0.16
N VAL A 107 16.11 -11.07 -1.04
CA VAL A 107 16.29 -11.99 -2.17
C VAL A 107 17.33 -13.04 -1.84
N ILE A 108 17.01 -14.27 -2.24
CA ILE A 108 17.91 -15.41 -2.23
C ILE A 108 17.80 -16.03 -3.63
N PRO A 109 18.87 -16.04 -4.44
CA PRO A 109 18.83 -16.57 -5.80
C PRO A 109 18.21 -17.97 -5.85
N ASP A 110 17.30 -18.21 -6.81
CA ASP A 110 16.55 -19.47 -7.00
C ASP A 110 15.63 -19.89 -5.82
N GLN A 111 15.47 -19.04 -4.81
CA GLN A 111 14.65 -19.36 -3.62
C GLN A 111 13.61 -18.28 -3.29
N ILE A 112 14.00 -17.01 -3.31
CA ILE A 112 13.16 -15.84 -3.08
C ILE A 112 13.58 -14.79 -4.10
N GLU A 113 12.74 -14.52 -5.09
CA GLU A 113 13.03 -13.56 -6.16
C GLU A 113 11.93 -12.51 -6.26
N ILE A 114 12.30 -11.29 -6.68
CA ILE A 114 11.32 -10.23 -6.93
C ILE A 114 10.68 -10.48 -8.29
N GLY A 115 9.35 -10.62 -8.30
CA GLY A 115 8.56 -10.64 -9.53
C GLY A 115 8.18 -9.23 -9.98
N SER A 116 7.62 -8.42 -9.07
CA SER A 116 7.24 -7.03 -9.35
C SER A 116 7.20 -6.18 -8.08
N ILE A 117 7.35 -4.86 -8.27
CA ILE A 117 6.99 -3.83 -7.31
C ILE A 117 5.96 -2.93 -8.00
N GLU A 118 4.78 -2.83 -7.41
CA GLU A 118 3.63 -2.11 -7.94
C GLU A 118 3.27 -0.95 -7.00
N LEU A 119 2.93 0.19 -7.57
CA LEU A 119 2.40 1.36 -6.86
C LEU A 119 0.91 1.38 -7.10
N VAL A 120 0.12 1.31 -6.03
CA VAL A 120 -1.33 1.15 -6.13
C VAL A 120 -2.02 2.19 -5.26
N GLY A 121 -3.11 2.79 -5.77
CA GLY A 121 -3.85 3.87 -5.10
C GLY A 121 -3.92 5.14 -5.95
N GLU A 122 -4.50 6.19 -5.38
CA GLU A 122 -4.70 7.50 -6.01
C GLU A 122 -3.56 8.46 -5.70
N TRP A 123 -2.40 8.29 -6.33
CA TRP A 123 -1.23 9.12 -6.02
C TRP A 123 -1.47 10.61 -6.32
N PRO A 124 -1.31 11.52 -5.33
CA PRO A 124 -1.65 12.95 -5.47
C PRO A 124 -0.98 13.64 -6.66
N ILE A 125 0.21 13.18 -7.05
CA ILE A 125 0.98 13.73 -8.18
C ILE A 125 0.30 13.54 -9.55
N PHE A 126 -0.66 12.61 -9.64
CA PHE A 126 -1.43 12.33 -10.85
C PHE A 126 -2.85 12.88 -10.76
N GLU A 127 -3.21 13.55 -9.67
CA GLU A 127 -4.49 14.21 -9.59
C GLU A 127 -4.61 15.31 -10.66
N PRO A 128 -5.79 15.49 -11.25
CA PRO A 128 -6.01 16.54 -12.23
C PRO A 128 -5.77 17.92 -11.59
N ALA A 129 -4.94 18.75 -12.24
CA ALA A 129 -4.66 20.10 -11.78
C ALA A 129 -5.91 21.00 -11.67
N LYS A 130 -6.99 20.65 -12.36
CA LYS A 130 -8.28 21.33 -12.26
C LYS A 130 -9.21 20.55 -11.35
N GLU A 131 -9.76 21.24 -10.37
CA GLU A 131 -10.78 20.69 -9.51
C GLU A 131 -12.05 20.35 -10.31
N SER A 132 -12.51 19.10 -10.17
CA SER A 132 -13.71 18.62 -10.85
C SER A 132 -14.95 19.10 -10.11
N GLN A 133 -15.89 19.74 -10.82
CA GLN A 133 -17.20 20.09 -10.25
C GLN A 133 -17.95 18.86 -9.75
N MET A 134 -17.79 17.71 -10.41
CA MET A 134 -18.36 16.44 -9.95
C MET A 134 -17.70 15.95 -8.64
N LYS A 135 -16.39 16.16 -8.46
CA LYS A 135 -15.69 15.84 -7.19
C LYS A 135 -16.21 16.73 -6.06
N LEU A 136 -16.46 18.01 -6.34
CA LEU A 136 -17.06 18.95 -5.38
C LEU A 136 -18.51 18.59 -5.01
N GLU A 137 -19.30 18.15 -5.99
CA GLU A 137 -20.68 17.70 -5.76
C GLU A 137 -20.72 16.42 -4.93
N LEU A 138 -19.85 15.44 -5.24
CA LEU A 138 -19.70 14.21 -4.48
C LEU A 138 -19.31 14.48 -3.03
N ASN A 139 -18.28 15.31 -2.80
CA ASN A 139 -17.85 15.68 -1.44
C ASN A 139 -18.99 16.34 -0.63
N LYS A 140 -19.84 17.14 -1.28
CA LYS A 140 -21.03 17.74 -0.63
C LYS A 140 -22.10 16.71 -0.32
N GLN A 141 -22.27 15.69 -1.14
CA GLN A 141 -23.20 14.59 -0.91
C GLN A 141 -22.73 13.75 0.29
N ASP A 142 -21.46 13.36 0.32
CA ASP A 142 -20.87 12.57 1.41
C ASP A 142 -21.02 13.29 2.76
N LEU A 143 -20.78 14.61 2.81
CA LEU A 143 -20.98 15.40 4.02
C LEU A 143 -22.43 15.40 4.51
N LYS A 144 -23.40 15.47 3.59
CA LYS A 144 -24.83 15.40 3.94
C LYS A 144 -25.20 14.01 4.44
N ASP A 145 -24.68 12.96 3.81
CA ASP A 145 -24.96 11.59 4.20
C ASP A 145 -24.35 11.27 5.58
N ILE A 146 -23.14 11.75 5.87
CA ILE A 146 -22.53 11.67 7.20
C ILE A 146 -23.36 12.42 8.26
N GLN A 147 -23.84 13.63 7.94
CA GLN A 147 -24.68 14.40 8.85
C GLN A 147 -26.02 13.68 9.13
N ALA A 148 -26.66 13.16 8.10
CA ALA A 148 -27.90 12.39 8.23
C ALA A 148 -27.70 11.13 9.08
N LEU A 149 -26.59 10.40 8.90
CA LEU A 149 -26.24 9.24 9.72
C LEU A 149 -26.04 9.61 11.20
N ARG A 150 -25.36 10.73 11.48
CA ARG A 150 -25.17 11.23 12.85
C ARG A 150 -26.51 11.59 13.50
N GLU A 151 -27.36 12.36 12.82
CA GLU A 151 -28.69 12.71 13.32
C GLU A 151 -29.57 11.48 13.58
N THR A 152 -29.46 10.44 12.73
CA THR A 152 -30.21 9.20 12.89
C THR A 152 -29.72 8.39 14.10
N ASN A 153 -28.40 8.35 14.33
CA ASN A 153 -27.81 7.69 15.49
C ASN A 153 -28.12 8.42 16.80
N ASP A 154 -28.08 9.76 16.79
CA ASP A 154 -28.43 10.58 17.96
C ASP A 154 -29.90 10.39 18.35
N ARG A 155 -30.81 10.32 17.37
CA ARG A 155 -32.23 10.01 17.61
C ARG A 155 -32.45 8.59 18.15
N LYS A 156 -31.66 7.60 17.72
CA LYS A 156 -31.73 6.23 18.27
C LYS A 156 -31.22 6.16 19.71
N ASN A 157 -30.19 6.94 20.05
CA ASN A 157 -29.64 6.99 21.41
C ASN A 157 -30.53 7.75 22.40
N LEU A 158 -31.39 8.66 21.93
CA LEU A 158 -32.38 9.37 22.75
C LEU A 158 -33.65 8.54 23.07
N ASN A 159 -33.87 7.43 22.35
CA ASN A 159 -35.04 6.57 22.49
C ASN A 159 -34.77 5.24 23.20
N ASN A 160 -33.58 5.07 23.79
CA ASN A 160 -33.19 3.97 24.69
C ASN A 160 -32.94 4.52 26.10
#